data_AF-A0AAV5PCS4-F1
#
_entry.id   AF-A0AAV5PCS4-F1
#
_cell.length_a   1.000
_cell.length_b   1.000
_cell.length_c   1.000
_cell.angle_alpha   90.00
_cell.angle_beta   90.00
_cell.angle_gamma   90.00
#
_symmetry.space_group_name_H-M   'P 1'
#
loop_
_entity.id
_entity.type
_entity.pdbx_description
1 polymer ?
#
loop_
_entity_poly.entity_id
_entity_poly.type
_entity_poly.pdbx_seq_one_letter_code
_entity_poly.pdbx_strand_id
1 'polypeptide(L)'
;MGLVNAGDGSGQHPSQSMLDMMTIYNEFGRFDGLKIMIVGDLTNSRVARSNMEILNTLGAEVYFSGPEYWYDAEEFSKYGTYVKNIDDEIPELDVLMLLRVQHERHNGTEAKTEQLL
;
A
#
# COMPACT_ATOMS: atom_id res chain seq x y z
N MET A 1 29.05 9.71 -1.19
CA MET A 1 28.63 8.84 -2.31
C MET A 1 27.45 8.00 -1.84
N GLY A 2 26.25 8.30 -2.32
CA GLY A 2 25.03 7.58 -1.94
C GLY A 2 24.77 6.43 -2.90
N LEU A 3 24.63 5.22 -2.38
CA LEU A 3 24.31 4.02 -3.15
C LEU A 3 22.78 3.93 -3.22
N VAL A 4 22.20 4.22 -4.39
CA VAL A 4 20.74 4.16 -4.59
C VAL A 4 20.39 2.77 -5.13
N ASN A 5 19.72 1.98 -4.30
CA ASN A 5 19.27 0.65 -4.66
C ASN A 5 18.04 0.73 -5.57
N ALA A 6 18.14 0.23 -6.81
CA ALA A 6 17.06 0.26 -7.80
C ALA A 6 16.07 -0.93 -7.71
N GLY A 7 16.25 -1.82 -6.72
CA GLY A 7 15.45 -3.02 -6.53
C GLY A 7 16.30 -4.28 -6.45
N ASP A 8 16.96 -4.49 -5.30
CA ASP A 8 17.39 -5.82 -4.87
C ASP A 8 16.16 -6.53 -4.32
N GLY A 9 15.61 -7.42 -5.15
CA GLY A 9 15.26 -8.82 -4.84
C GLY A 9 14.83 -9.30 -3.45
N SER A 10 15.13 -8.62 -2.34
CA SER A 10 15.23 -9.23 -1.01
C SER A 10 14.45 -8.52 0.12
N GLY A 11 13.82 -7.35 -0.09
CA GLY A 11 12.95 -6.81 0.99
C GLY A 11 12.30 -5.45 0.81
N GLN A 12 12.83 -4.58 -0.06
CA GLN A 12 12.32 -3.22 -0.26
C GLN A 12 12.38 -2.90 -1.77
N HIS A 13 11.42 -2.13 -2.30
CA HIS A 13 11.45 -1.63 -3.70
C HIS A 13 11.65 -0.10 -3.69
N PRO A 14 12.90 0.39 -3.58
CA PRO A 14 13.15 1.80 -3.27
C PRO A 14 12.77 2.72 -4.44
N SER A 15 12.97 2.26 -5.69
CA SER A 15 12.72 3.06 -6.88
C SER A 15 11.23 3.35 -7.12
N GLN A 16 10.36 2.34 -6.97
CA GLN A 16 8.92 2.51 -7.16
C GLN A 16 8.34 3.41 -6.07
N SER A 17 8.74 3.19 -4.83
CA SER A 17 8.28 3.99 -3.69
C SER A 17 8.67 5.46 -3.85
N MET A 18 9.88 5.73 -4.35
CA MET A 18 10.31 7.10 -4.66
C MET A 18 9.46 7.77 -5.74
N LEU A 19 9.04 7.04 -6.78
CA LEU A 19 8.16 7.58 -7.81
C LEU A 19 6.76 7.88 -7.25
N ASP A 20 6.24 7.00 -6.41
CA ASP A 20 4.95 7.20 -5.75
C ASP A 20 5.00 8.45 -4.85
N MET A 21 6.05 8.58 -4.03
CA MET A 21 6.24 9.76 -3.17
C MET A 21 6.40 11.04 -4.00
N MET A 22 7.18 11.01 -5.07
CA MET A 22 7.35 12.16 -5.97
C MET A 22 6.00 12.58 -6.57
N THR A 23 5.18 11.61 -6.98
CA THR A 23 3.85 11.87 -7.56
C THR A 23 2.94 12.54 -6.54
N ILE A 24 2.85 11.99 -5.32
CA ILE A 24 2.06 12.57 -4.23
C ILE A 24 2.55 13.99 -3.91
N TYR A 25 3.86 14.18 -3.79
CA TYR A 25 4.42 15.49 -3.47
C TYR A 25 4.19 16.52 -4.58
N ASN A 26 4.27 16.13 -5.85
CA ASN A 26 3.99 17.03 -6.96
C ASN A 26 2.52 17.48 -6.99
N GLU A 27 1.60 16.61 -6.57
CA GLU A 27 0.16 16.92 -6.56
C GLU A 27 -0.23 17.74 -5.32
N PHE A 28 0.24 17.36 -4.13
CA PHE A 28 -0.23 17.94 -2.86
C PHE A 28 0.76 18.90 -2.20
N GLY A 29 2.04 18.88 -2.59
CA GLY A 29 3.12 19.68 -2.01
C GLY A 29 3.49 19.33 -0.56
N ARG A 30 2.89 18.28 0.01
CA ARG A 30 3.06 17.83 1.39
C ARG A 30 2.67 16.35 1.54
N PHE A 31 2.93 15.79 2.72
CA PHE A 31 2.48 14.46 3.13
C PHE A 31 1.73 14.48 4.46
N ASP A 32 2.14 15.36 5.37
CA ASP A 32 1.54 15.50 6.71
C ASP A 32 0.02 15.69 6.63
N GLY A 33 -0.71 14.82 7.32
CA GLY A 33 -2.17 14.80 7.39
C GLY A 33 -2.89 14.34 6.12
N LEU A 34 -2.18 13.89 5.08
CA LEU A 34 -2.85 13.27 3.92
C LEU A 34 -3.41 11.90 4.28
N LYS A 35 -4.66 11.65 3.91
CA LYS A 35 -5.32 10.36 4.07
C LYS A 35 -5.08 9.49 2.85
N ILE A 36 -4.24 8.47 3.00
CA ILE A 36 -3.74 7.65 1.90
C ILE A 36 -4.12 6.19 2.12
N MET A 37 -4.88 5.61 1.18
CA MET A 37 -5.28 4.21 1.25
C MET A 37 -4.49 3.35 0.25
N ILE A 38 -3.89 2.26 0.73
CA ILE A 38 -3.23 1.24 -0.10
C ILE A 38 -4.16 0.02 -0.21
N VAL A 39 -4.52 -0.37 -1.44
CA VAL A 39 -5.52 -1.41 -1.70
C VAL A 39 -4.96 -2.53 -2.57
N GLY A 40 -5.11 -3.78 -2.13
CA GLY A 40 -4.81 -4.97 -2.94
C GLY A 40 -4.04 -6.04 -2.16
N ASP A 41 -3.10 -6.74 -2.81
CA ASP A 41 -2.31 -7.82 -2.22
C ASP A 41 -1.20 -7.26 -1.30
N LEU A 42 -1.57 -6.89 -0.06
CA LEU A 42 -0.67 -6.19 0.86
C LEU A 42 0.47 -7.10 1.36
N THR A 43 0.17 -8.30 1.86
CA THR A 43 1.18 -9.24 2.40
C THR A 43 2.30 -9.56 1.40
N ASN A 44 2.00 -9.70 0.11
CA ASN A 44 3.02 -10.05 -0.89
C ASN A 44 3.65 -8.83 -1.56
N SER A 45 3.12 -7.63 -1.34
CA SER A 45 3.59 -6.41 -1.99
C SER A 45 4.77 -5.79 -1.26
N ARG A 46 5.93 -5.83 -1.92
CA ARG A 46 7.12 -5.08 -1.50
C ARG A 46 6.90 -3.57 -1.56
N VAL A 47 6.07 -3.10 -2.49
CA VAL A 47 5.72 -1.68 -2.64
C VAL A 47 4.86 -1.23 -1.47
N ALA A 48 3.91 -2.05 -1.03
CA ALA A 48 3.08 -1.74 0.14
C ALA A 48 3.94 -1.53 1.40
N ARG A 49 4.88 -2.45 1.65
CA ARG A 49 5.83 -2.36 2.77
C ARG A 49 6.69 -1.10 2.72
N SER A 50 7.28 -0.81 1.56
CA SER A 50 8.11 0.39 1.40
C SER A 50 7.29 1.68 1.56
N ASN A 51 6.09 1.73 0.99
CA ASN A 51 5.25 2.92 1.04
C ASN A 51 4.70 3.18 2.43
N MET A 52 4.21 2.17 3.16
CA MET A 52 3.66 2.38 4.51
C MET A 52 4.71 2.95 5.48
N GLU A 53 5.96 2.50 5.39
CA GLU A 53 7.05 2.99 6.24
C GLU A 53 7.38 4.46 5.93
N ILE A 54 7.51 4.79 4.65
CA ILE A 54 7.86 6.15 4.21
C ILE A 54 6.71 7.12 4.50
N LEU A 55 5.48 6.77 4.13
CA LEU A 55 4.29 7.61 4.33
C LEU A 55 4.04 7.91 5.80
N ASN A 56 4.12 6.89 6.66
CA ASN A 56 3.99 7.07 8.11
C ASN A 56 5.11 7.97 8.66
N THR A 57 6.35 7.82 8.16
CA THR A 57 7.48 8.70 8.55
C THR A 57 7.27 10.14 8.11
N LEU A 58 6.58 10.37 6.98
CA LEU A 58 6.29 11.69 6.43
C LEU A 58 5.02 12.33 7.01
N GLY A 59 4.33 11.67 7.95
CA GLY A 59 3.17 12.21 8.67
C GLY A 59 1.82 11.97 7.99
N ALA A 60 1.75 11.10 6.97
CA ALA A 60 0.48 10.74 6.34
C ALA A 60 -0.34 9.78 7.24
N GLU A 61 -1.66 9.87 7.14
CA GLU A 61 -2.61 8.93 7.73
C GLU A 61 -2.82 7.76 6.75
N VAL A 62 -2.22 6.61 7.06
CA VAL A 62 -2.24 5.45 6.16
C VAL A 62 -3.42 4.53 6.48
N TYR A 63 -4.12 4.11 5.43
CA TYR A 63 -5.19 3.12 5.46
C TYR A 63 -4.86 1.94 4.57
N PHE A 64 -5.37 0.77 4.91
CA PHE A 64 -5.17 -0.46 4.16
C PHE A 64 -6.51 -1.09 3.82
N SER A 65 -6.63 -1.65 2.62
CA SER A 65 -7.80 -2.46 2.26
C SER A 65 -7.46 -3.59 1.30
N GLY A 66 -8.32 -4.59 1.26
CA GLY A 66 -8.17 -5.81 0.48
C GLY A 66 -8.81 -6.98 1.21
N PRO A 67 -8.84 -8.18 0.63
CA PRO A 67 -9.18 -9.40 1.34
C PRO A 67 -8.45 -9.53 2.68
N GLU A 68 -9.17 -9.92 3.73
CA GLU A 68 -8.66 -9.96 5.11
C GLU A 68 -7.42 -10.87 5.26
N TYR A 69 -7.31 -11.92 4.45
CA TYR A 69 -6.15 -12.82 4.44
C TYR A 69 -4.89 -12.23 3.75
N TRP A 70 -5.01 -11.07 3.09
CA TRP A 70 -3.88 -10.30 2.58
C TRP A 70 -3.42 -9.23 3.58
N TYR A 71 -4.04 -9.11 4.75
CA TYR A 71 -3.64 -8.15 5.78
C TYR A 71 -2.98 -8.85 6.96
N ASP A 72 -1.71 -8.57 7.20
CA ASP A 72 -0.99 -9.02 8.39
C ASP A 72 -1.10 -7.95 9.48
N ALA A 73 -1.95 -8.18 10.48
CA ALA A 73 -2.19 -7.21 11.54
C ALA A 73 -0.94 -6.90 12.38
N GLU A 74 -0.01 -7.85 12.54
CA GLU A 74 1.22 -7.63 13.32
C GLU A 74 2.17 -6.69 12.56
N GLU A 75 2.25 -6.83 11.24
CA GLU A 75 3.09 -6.00 10.40
C GLU A 75 2.49 -4.61 10.12
N PHE A 76 1.19 -4.52 9.82
CA PHE A 76 0.61 -3.31 9.24
C PHE A 76 -0.01 -2.35 10.27
N SER A 77 -0.51 -2.85 11.41
CA SER A 77 -1.26 -2.01 12.38
C SER A 77 -0.42 -0.91 13.04
N LYS A 78 0.91 -1.04 13.03
CA LYS A 78 1.84 -0.01 13.50
C LYS A 78 2.00 1.18 12.54
N TYR A 79 1.52 1.06 11.30
CA TYR A 79 1.65 2.10 10.27
C TYR A 79 0.32 2.70 9.84
N GLY A 80 -0.80 2.03 10.10
CA GLY A 80 -2.10 2.49 9.59
C GLY A 80 -3.27 1.60 9.98
N THR A 81 -4.45 1.97 9.48
CA THR A 81 -5.72 1.33 9.85
C THR A 81 -6.24 0.46 8.71
N TYR A 82 -6.65 -0.77 9.03
CA TYR A 82 -7.34 -1.62 8.05
C TYR A 82 -8.82 -1.26 7.94
N VAL A 83 -9.29 -1.11 6.70
CA VAL A 83 -10.65 -0.75 6.33
C VAL A 83 -11.23 -1.87 5.47
N LYS A 84 -12.35 -2.44 5.93
CA LYS A 84 -13.04 -3.53 5.22
C LYS A 84 -13.88 -3.03 4.05
N ASN A 85 -14.59 -1.91 4.22
CA ASN A 85 -15.46 -1.32 3.21
C ASN A 85 -14.85 0.00 2.75
N ILE A 86 -14.29 0.03 1.53
CA ILE A 86 -13.64 1.24 1.01
C ILE A 86 -14.64 2.36 0.68
N ASP A 87 -15.87 2.01 0.33
CA ASP A 87 -16.90 2.95 -0.15
C ASP A 87 -17.26 4.01 0.89
N ASP A 88 -17.19 3.65 2.17
CA ASP A 88 -17.49 4.55 3.29
C ASP A 88 -16.37 5.59 3.51
N GLU A 89 -15.13 5.28 3.11
CA GLU A 89 -13.95 6.11 3.37
C GLU A 89 -13.51 6.91 2.13
N ILE A 90 -13.82 6.45 0.91
CA ILE A 90 -13.45 7.11 -0.36
C ILE A 90 -13.72 8.63 -0.39
N PRO A 91 -14.86 9.15 0.10
CA PRO A 91 -15.13 10.59 0.06
C PRO A 91 -14.12 11.45 0.84
N GLU A 92 -13.44 10.86 1.81
CA GLU A 92 -12.52 11.53 2.72
C GLU A 92 -11.04 11.25 2.38
N LEU A 93 -10.75 10.36 1.42
CA LEU A 93 -9.38 10.02 1.03
C LEU A 93 -8.78 11.07 0.08
N ASP A 94 -7.51 11.42 0.32
CA ASP A 94 -6.74 12.25 -0.60
C ASP A 94 -6.10 11.42 -1.72
N VAL A 95 -5.61 10.22 -1.39
CA VAL A 95 -4.88 9.35 -2.33
C VAL A 95 -5.34 7.90 -2.18
N LEU A 96 -5.67 7.27 -3.31
CA LEU A 96 -5.95 5.84 -3.42
C LEU A 96 -4.86 5.14 -4.25
N MET A 97 -4.08 4.28 -3.61
CA MET A 97 -2.99 3.53 -4.23
C MET A 97 -3.42 2.08 -4.49
N LEU A 98 -3.62 1.73 -5.75
CA LEU A 98 -4.01 0.37 -6.14
C LEU A 98 -2.79 -0.50 -6.41
N LEU A 99 -2.72 -1.65 -5.75
CA LEU A 99 -1.72 -2.68 -5.97
C LEU A 99 -2.21 -3.68 -7.02
N ARG A 100 -1.30 -4.14 -7.87
CA ARG A 100 -1.58 -5.23 -8.81
C ARG A 100 -1.78 -6.54 -8.05
N VAL A 101 -2.91 -7.20 -8.27
CA VAL A 101 -3.15 -8.58 -7.81
C VAL A 101 -2.35 -9.55 -8.68
N GLN A 102 -1.42 -10.30 -8.08
CA GLN A 102 -0.62 -11.30 -8.80
C GLN A 102 -1.30 -12.68 -8.75
N HIS A 103 -2.30 -12.89 -9.62
CA HIS A 103 -3.02 -14.16 -9.73
C HIS A 103 -2.08 -15.35 -10.01
N GLU A 104 -0.95 -15.13 -10.68
CA GLU A 104 0.06 -16.15 -10.99
C GLU A 104 0.78 -16.74 -9.77
N ARG A 105 0.73 -16.08 -8.60
CA ARG A 105 1.31 -16.58 -7.35
C ARG A 105 0.32 -17.38 -6.52
N HIS A 106 -0.96 -17.38 -6.91
CA HIS A 106 -2.05 -18.11 -6.29
C HIS A 106 -2.28 -19.49 -6.96
N ASN A 107 -1.21 -20.23 -7.27
CA ASN A 107 -1.35 -21.62 -7.72
C ASN A 107 -1.70 -22.52 -6.52
N GLY A 108 -2.99 -22.57 -6.19
CA GLY A 108 -3.55 -23.49 -5.20
C GLY A 108 -4.84 -23.06 -4.51
N THR A 109 -5.43 -21.90 -4.81
CA THR A 109 -6.73 -21.53 -4.23
C THR A 109 -7.57 -20.77 -5.26
N GLU A 110 -8.09 -21.51 -6.25
CA GLU A 110 -9.08 -21.06 -7.23
C GLU A 110 -10.50 -20.91 -6.66
N ALA A 111 -10.66 -20.67 -5.36
CA ALA A 111 -11.98 -20.50 -4.76
C ALA A 111 -11.99 -19.26 -3.87
N LYS A 112 -12.53 -18.15 -4.39
CA LYS A 112 -13.25 -17.05 -3.67
C LYS A 112 -13.19 -15.66 -4.34
N THR A 113 -12.90 -15.56 -5.64
CA THR A 113 -12.88 -14.24 -6.30
C THR A 113 -14.27 -13.76 -6.78
N GLU A 114 -15.32 -14.61 -6.76
CA GLU A 114 -16.64 -14.25 -7.33
C GLU A 114 -17.68 -13.70 -6.33
N GLN A 115 -17.33 -13.34 -5.09
CA GLN A 115 -18.34 -12.93 -4.09
C GLN A 115 -18.22 -11.52 -3.50
N LEU A 116 -17.43 -10.62 -4.09
CA LEU A 116 -17.30 -9.25 -3.58
C LEU A 116 -17.34 -8.18 -4.68
N LEU A 117 -18.31 -8.31 -5.60
CA LEU A 117 -18.97 -7.20 -6.30
C LEU A 117 -20.44 -7.18 -5.86
#